data_AF-A0A7X6WD44-F1
#
_entry.id   AF-A0A7X6WD44-F1
#
_cell.length_a   1.000
_cell.length_b   1.000
_cell.length_c   1.000
_cell.angle_alpha   90.00
_cell.angle_beta   90.00
_cell.angle_gamma   90.00
#
_symmetry.space_group_name_H-M   'P 1'
#
loop_
_entity.id
_entity.type
_entity.pdbx_description
1 polymer ?
#
loop_
_entity_poly.entity_id
_entity_poly.type
_entity_poly.pdbx_seq_one_letter_code
_entity_poly.pdbx_strand_id
1 'polypeptide(L)'
;MMRFGAVDQLVKNVFLTSEDGVHYYIINYDNDTILGVLNSGQLEGEPTIDRNTTTESGEYVYAGRNSVMWNMFEADEEFMALVPEVDNALNTHGLSYDAVIDLFDNRHADHWVERVYNQDAQYKYVGTFIENLANNLFMLQGKRDLHRKWWLAKRFSIYDAKWVSGSYRAFSIDLKLLNDTPPNQKIRIVAGDDLSYGYGLNSALREIGVDLLENEEYTFLTTDTLNRGDVVKLFGAPHLKELDLSEIASVLLDIQLKGAVSPVLGTKLERLIIGKIGANNITLESIGGLAQCVNLKEINIEGIKSLSSLDLRGLLNLEVVKASDSNIASIALEKGAPINRLELSDVTNTLILEQLPYLTTSNLIHGNSIRNVTIIGSPNLSNDFSFAYDWNRLNTHPSNTRSFEMDNVNWTGVSSAQLLDFIQLKADGGELVLKGVIHLTSIDVASVNALMNILGENIFNVGGELRIIAPDFIGFRETPDILEGETVELDLIVIQNT
;
A
#
# COMPACT_ATOMS: atom_id res chain seq x y z
N MET A 1 8.34 28.78 -18.03
CA MET A 1 7.86 28.07 -19.25
C MET A 1 8.10 26.56 -19.19
N MET A 2 9.30 26.10 -18.83
CA MET A 2 9.62 24.67 -18.77
C MET A 2 8.69 23.84 -17.88
N ARG A 3 8.42 24.32 -16.65
CA ARG A 3 7.48 23.69 -15.69
C ARG A 3 6.02 23.65 -16.16
N PHE A 4 5.67 24.36 -17.22
CA PHE A 4 4.31 24.43 -17.76
C PHE A 4 4.14 23.68 -19.08
N GLY A 5 5.21 23.09 -19.64
CA GLY A 5 5.11 22.41 -20.93
C GLY A 5 4.62 23.34 -22.03
N ALA A 6 5.13 24.58 -22.06
CA ALA A 6 4.64 25.64 -22.93
C ALA A 6 5.18 25.50 -24.35
N VAL A 7 4.56 24.64 -25.15
CA VAL A 7 5.12 24.13 -26.41
C VAL A 7 5.23 25.18 -27.51
N ASP A 8 4.34 26.19 -27.54
CA ASP A 8 4.31 27.21 -28.60
C ASP A 8 5.02 28.54 -28.22
N GLN A 9 5.47 28.66 -26.96
CA GLN A 9 5.88 29.93 -26.36
C GLN A 9 7.35 30.31 -26.58
N LEU A 10 8.15 29.42 -27.17
CA LEU A 10 9.59 29.68 -27.35
C LEU A 10 9.91 30.65 -28.48
N VAL A 11 9.11 30.67 -29.55
CA VAL A 11 9.38 31.50 -30.74
C VAL A 11 8.16 32.16 -31.36
N LYS A 12 6.95 31.63 -31.15
CA LYS A 12 5.76 32.09 -31.87
C LYS A 12 4.98 33.09 -31.04
N ASN A 13 4.62 32.73 -29.81
CA ASN A 13 3.76 33.55 -28.96
C ASN A 13 4.55 34.42 -27.97
N VAL A 14 5.57 35.12 -28.50
CA VAL A 14 6.50 35.94 -27.71
C VAL A 14 6.77 37.30 -28.36
N PHE A 15 6.81 38.35 -27.53
CA PHE A 15 7.40 39.65 -27.86
C PHE A 15 8.78 39.78 -27.24
N LEU A 16 9.78 40.14 -28.05
CA LEU A 16 11.09 40.54 -27.57
C LEU A 16 11.06 42.04 -27.27
N THR A 17 11.19 42.40 -26.00
CA THR A 17 11.02 43.76 -25.49
C THR A 17 12.30 44.25 -24.83
N SER A 18 12.58 45.55 -24.89
CA SER A 18 13.69 46.18 -24.18
C SER A 18 13.27 47.56 -23.69
N GLU A 19 13.71 47.92 -22.48
CA GLU A 19 13.50 49.26 -21.91
C GLU A 19 14.67 50.22 -22.21
N ASP A 20 15.88 49.69 -22.46
CA ASP A 20 17.11 50.45 -22.67
C ASP A 20 17.73 50.28 -24.07
N GLY A 21 17.14 49.42 -24.90
CA GLY A 21 17.63 49.06 -26.24
C GLY A 21 18.82 48.10 -26.25
N VAL A 22 19.28 47.64 -25.09
CA VAL A 22 20.48 46.79 -24.91
C VAL A 22 20.13 45.44 -24.31
N HIS A 23 19.34 45.44 -23.23
CA HIS A 23 18.87 44.21 -22.58
C HIS A 23 17.47 43.88 -23.05
N TYR A 24 17.33 42.71 -23.66
CA TYR A 24 16.06 42.23 -24.18
C TYR A 24 15.51 41.11 -23.30
N TYR A 25 14.20 41.14 -23.09
CA TYR A 25 13.46 40.11 -22.35
C TYR A 25 12.21 39.69 -23.11
N ILE A 26 11.73 38.51 -22.75
CA ILE A 26 10.61 37.83 -23.39
C ILE A 26 9.32 38.14 -22.63
N ILE A 27 8.30 38.60 -23.35
CA ILE A 27 6.92 38.69 -22.87
C ILE A 27 6.08 37.68 -23.66
N ASN A 28 5.47 36.72 -22.97
CA ASN A 28 4.62 35.71 -23.60
C ASN A 28 3.19 36.24 -23.78
N TYR A 29 2.52 35.78 -24.84
CA TYR A 29 1.09 35.97 -25.06
C TYR A 29 0.44 34.64 -25.46
N ASP A 30 -0.89 34.56 -25.56
CA ASP A 30 -1.60 33.37 -26.08
C ASP A 30 -1.13 32.02 -25.47
N ASN A 31 -1.25 31.89 -24.13
CA ASN A 31 -0.69 30.77 -23.35
C ASN A 31 -1.67 29.61 -23.15
N ASP A 32 -2.49 29.28 -24.15
CA ASP A 32 -3.48 28.20 -24.09
C ASP A 32 -2.87 26.80 -24.34
N THR A 33 -1.74 26.71 -25.06
CA THR A 33 -0.99 25.46 -25.31
C THR A 33 0.03 25.15 -24.22
N ILE A 34 -0.46 24.87 -23.01
CA ILE A 34 0.33 24.49 -21.84
C ILE A 34 -0.22 23.20 -21.21
N LEU A 35 0.53 22.61 -20.28
CA LEU A 35 0.07 21.50 -19.44
C LEU A 35 -0.36 20.27 -20.26
N GLY A 36 0.41 19.95 -21.30
CA GLY A 36 0.17 18.82 -22.18
C GLY A 36 -0.77 19.10 -23.36
N VAL A 37 -1.27 20.33 -23.50
CA VAL A 37 -2.00 20.75 -24.71
C VAL A 37 -0.98 21.09 -25.80
N LEU A 38 -1.05 20.37 -26.91
CA LEU A 38 -0.22 20.60 -28.10
C LEU A 38 -0.80 21.74 -28.94
N ASN A 39 -0.01 22.28 -29.88
CA ASN A 39 -0.47 23.32 -30.81
C ASN A 39 -1.57 22.82 -31.78
N SER A 40 -1.75 21.50 -31.93
CA SER A 40 -2.92 20.92 -32.61
C SER A 40 -4.21 21.03 -31.80
N GLY A 41 -4.14 21.41 -30.52
CA GLY A 41 -5.25 21.45 -29.58
C GLY A 41 -5.51 20.13 -28.83
N GLN A 42 -4.79 19.07 -29.22
CA GLN A 42 -4.87 17.77 -28.56
C GLN A 42 -4.17 17.80 -27.19
N LEU A 43 -4.73 17.07 -26.24
CA LEU A 43 -4.16 16.87 -24.92
C LEU A 43 -3.35 15.56 -24.90
N GLU A 44 -2.13 15.61 -25.40
CA GLU A 44 -1.29 14.42 -25.62
C GLU A 44 0.14 14.60 -25.08
N GLY A 45 0.51 15.82 -24.65
CA GLY A 45 1.82 16.08 -24.09
C GLY A 45 1.96 15.51 -22.67
N GLU A 46 2.78 14.50 -22.52
CA GLU A 46 3.16 13.93 -21.22
C GLU A 46 3.88 14.94 -20.30
N PRO A 47 3.90 14.74 -18.98
CA PRO A 47 4.71 15.56 -18.07
C PRO A 47 6.22 15.51 -18.36
N THR A 48 6.70 14.58 -19.17
CA THR A 48 8.11 14.44 -19.57
C THR A 48 8.48 15.25 -20.81
N ILE A 49 7.51 15.84 -21.54
CA ILE A 49 7.80 16.54 -22.80
C ILE A 49 8.92 17.59 -22.67
N ASP A 50 9.77 17.64 -23.66
CA ASP A 50 10.85 18.60 -23.80
C ASP A 50 10.97 19.08 -25.25
N ARG A 51 11.93 19.96 -25.53
CA ARG A 51 12.10 20.52 -26.88
C ARG A 51 12.44 19.46 -27.93
N ASN A 52 13.00 18.32 -27.53
CA ASN A 52 13.36 17.22 -28.43
C ASN A 52 12.26 16.19 -28.60
N THR A 53 11.16 16.31 -27.87
CA THR A 53 10.04 15.38 -27.95
C THR A 53 9.33 15.50 -29.31
N THR A 54 9.07 14.35 -29.93
CA THR A 54 8.36 14.24 -31.20
C THR A 54 7.01 13.53 -31.04
N THR A 55 6.06 13.86 -31.91
CA THR A 55 4.82 13.10 -32.10
C THR A 55 5.09 11.75 -32.78
N GLU A 56 4.08 10.89 -32.87
CA GLU A 56 4.16 9.64 -33.65
C GLU A 56 4.48 9.87 -35.15
N SER A 57 4.07 11.02 -35.70
CA SER A 57 4.40 11.43 -37.07
C SER A 57 5.84 11.91 -37.25
N GLY A 58 6.63 11.98 -36.17
CA GLY A 58 8.01 12.44 -36.17
C GLY A 58 8.18 13.97 -36.13
N GLU A 59 7.08 14.72 -35.94
CA GLU A 59 7.12 16.18 -35.83
C GLU A 59 7.46 16.60 -34.41
N TYR A 60 8.27 17.65 -34.24
CA TYR A 60 8.58 18.16 -32.91
C TYR A 60 7.37 18.83 -32.27
N VAL A 61 7.12 18.48 -31.02
CA VAL A 61 6.02 19.03 -30.22
C VAL A 61 6.23 20.51 -29.93
N TYR A 62 7.46 20.92 -29.62
CA TYR A 62 7.79 22.31 -29.34
C TYR A 62 8.00 23.12 -30.63
N ALA A 63 7.23 24.19 -30.77
CA ALA A 63 7.48 25.20 -31.78
C ALA A 63 8.86 25.85 -31.53
N GLY A 64 9.59 26.11 -32.61
CA GLY A 64 10.92 26.70 -32.50
C GLY A 64 12.00 25.74 -32.02
N ARG A 65 11.82 24.43 -32.16
CA ARG A 65 12.93 23.47 -32.00
C ARG A 65 14.15 23.82 -32.87
N ASN A 66 13.92 24.40 -34.06
CA ASN A 66 14.99 24.87 -34.94
C ASN A 66 15.44 26.32 -34.66
N SER A 67 15.02 26.92 -33.54
CA SER A 67 15.46 28.26 -33.15
C SER A 67 16.97 28.29 -32.93
N VAL A 68 17.66 29.13 -33.70
CA VAL A 68 19.10 29.34 -33.55
C VAL A 68 19.43 29.84 -32.15
N MET A 69 18.69 30.83 -31.65
CA MET A 69 18.92 31.42 -30.32
C MET A 69 18.83 30.37 -29.21
N TRP A 70 17.74 29.60 -29.16
CA TRP A 70 17.56 28.62 -28.09
C TRP A 70 18.51 27.43 -28.22
N ASN A 71 18.88 27.04 -29.44
CA ASN A 71 19.89 26.00 -29.65
C ASN A 71 21.28 26.47 -29.22
N MET A 72 21.59 27.76 -29.37
CA MET A 72 22.83 28.35 -28.86
C MET A 72 22.84 28.39 -27.33
N PHE A 73 21.73 28.80 -26.69
CA PHE A 73 21.63 28.78 -25.23
C PHE A 73 21.76 27.39 -24.64
N GLU A 74 21.14 26.37 -25.25
CA GLU A 74 21.27 24.99 -24.77
C GLU A 74 22.65 24.38 -25.02
N ALA A 75 23.38 24.87 -26.03
CA ALA A 75 24.75 24.46 -26.30
C ALA A 75 25.78 25.20 -25.42
N ASP A 76 25.38 26.26 -24.73
CA ASP A 76 26.25 27.09 -23.91
C ASP A 76 26.28 26.56 -22.46
N GLU A 77 27.46 26.12 -22.02
CA GLU A 77 27.63 25.50 -20.70
C GLU A 77 27.35 26.48 -19.55
N GLU A 78 27.71 27.76 -19.70
CA GLU A 78 27.48 28.79 -18.69
C GLU A 78 25.98 29.05 -18.51
N PHE A 79 25.25 29.22 -19.62
CA PHE A 79 23.80 29.36 -19.59
C PHE A 79 23.13 28.14 -18.94
N MET A 80 23.53 26.93 -19.33
CA MET A 80 22.94 25.71 -18.78
C MET A 80 23.25 25.48 -17.31
N ALA A 81 24.38 25.99 -16.80
CA ALA A 81 24.66 26.02 -15.36
C ALA A 81 23.76 26.98 -14.59
N LEU A 82 23.32 28.10 -15.19
CA LEU A 82 22.41 29.07 -14.57
C LEU A 82 20.96 28.57 -14.49
N VAL A 83 20.53 27.70 -15.40
CA VAL A 83 19.15 27.18 -15.44
C VAL A 83 18.67 26.61 -14.08
N PRO A 84 19.37 25.66 -13.44
CA PRO A 84 18.97 25.15 -12.12
C PRO A 84 19.00 26.23 -11.03
N GLU A 85 19.91 27.22 -11.10
CA GLU A 85 19.96 28.32 -10.13
C GLU A 85 18.71 29.21 -10.23
N VAL A 86 18.31 29.56 -11.46
CA VAL A 86 17.08 30.33 -11.71
C VAL A 86 15.85 29.56 -11.26
N ASP A 87 15.78 28.26 -11.55
CA ASP A 87 14.67 27.42 -11.10
C ASP A 87 14.55 27.38 -9.57
N ASN A 88 15.68 27.16 -8.88
CA ASN A 88 15.72 27.15 -7.42
C ASN A 88 15.37 28.52 -6.83
N ALA A 89 15.82 29.62 -7.46
CA ALA A 89 15.45 30.97 -7.07
C ALA A 89 13.95 31.20 -7.22
N LEU A 90 13.33 30.79 -8.34
CA LEU A 90 11.89 30.90 -8.55
C LEU A 90 11.11 30.10 -7.50
N ASN A 91 11.53 28.87 -7.21
CA ASN A 91 10.91 28.06 -6.17
C ASN A 91 10.99 28.74 -4.79
N THR A 92 12.17 29.20 -4.39
CA THR A 92 12.42 29.89 -3.11
C THR A 92 11.57 31.16 -2.97
N HIS A 93 11.28 31.85 -4.08
CA HIS A 93 10.44 33.06 -4.10
C HIS A 93 8.95 32.78 -4.36
N GLY A 94 8.51 31.52 -4.29
CA GLY A 94 7.09 31.17 -4.24
C GLY A 94 6.53 30.44 -5.46
N LEU A 95 7.36 30.04 -6.44
CA LEU A 95 6.92 29.15 -7.53
C LEU A 95 6.87 27.68 -7.05
N SER A 96 5.94 27.38 -6.16
CA SER A 96 5.64 26.02 -5.70
C SER A 96 4.44 25.42 -6.45
N TYR A 97 4.28 24.10 -6.39
CA TYR A 97 3.09 23.42 -6.92
C TYR A 97 1.81 24.05 -6.34
N ASP A 98 1.72 24.19 -5.02
CA ASP A 98 0.52 24.69 -4.35
C ASP A 98 0.19 26.14 -4.76
N ALA A 99 1.20 27.00 -4.88
CA ALA A 99 1.02 28.38 -5.30
C ALA A 99 0.53 28.47 -6.76
N VAL A 100 1.04 27.60 -7.63
CA VAL A 100 0.60 27.51 -9.03
C VAL A 100 -0.85 27.02 -9.11
N ILE A 101 -1.21 25.99 -8.35
CA ILE A 101 -2.58 25.48 -8.33
C ILE A 101 -3.55 26.52 -7.77
N ASP A 102 -3.21 27.21 -6.69
CA ASP A 102 -4.03 28.31 -6.16
C ASP A 102 -4.26 29.41 -7.21
N LEU A 103 -3.21 29.78 -7.95
CA LEU A 103 -3.33 30.77 -9.00
C LEU A 103 -4.28 30.32 -10.12
N PHE A 104 -4.12 29.08 -10.61
CA PHE A 104 -4.95 28.57 -11.70
C PHE A 104 -6.40 28.31 -11.28
N ASP A 105 -6.60 27.65 -10.15
CA ASP A 105 -7.92 27.20 -9.71
C ASP A 105 -8.66 28.36 -9.04
N ASN A 106 -8.14 28.88 -7.95
CA ASN A 106 -8.88 29.78 -7.07
C ASN A 106 -8.86 31.24 -7.56
N ARG A 107 -7.74 31.69 -8.12
CA ARG A 107 -7.58 33.12 -8.50
C ARG A 107 -7.95 33.41 -9.95
N HIS A 108 -7.94 32.40 -10.81
CA HIS A 108 -8.27 32.53 -12.23
C HIS A 108 -9.57 31.79 -12.56
N ALA A 109 -9.57 30.44 -12.54
CA ALA A 109 -10.69 29.65 -13.04
C ALA A 109 -11.99 29.87 -12.25
N ASP A 110 -11.93 29.93 -10.93
CA ASP A 110 -13.09 30.10 -10.04
C ASP A 110 -13.81 31.46 -10.21
N HIS A 111 -13.16 32.43 -10.84
CA HIS A 111 -13.78 33.70 -11.18
C HIS A 111 -14.65 33.63 -12.44
N TRP A 112 -14.61 32.53 -13.19
CA TRP A 112 -15.42 32.34 -14.39
C TRP A 112 -16.66 31.48 -14.11
N VAL A 113 -17.80 31.91 -14.64
CA VAL A 113 -19.04 31.14 -14.51
C VAL A 113 -18.98 29.91 -15.42
N GLU A 114 -18.99 28.72 -14.82
CA GLU A 114 -18.91 27.43 -15.54
C GLU A 114 -19.95 27.32 -16.68
N ARG A 115 -21.16 27.85 -16.48
CA ARG A 115 -22.19 27.89 -17.53
C ARG A 115 -21.74 28.65 -18.79
N VAL A 116 -21.05 29.78 -18.62
CA VAL A 116 -20.58 30.59 -19.76
C VAL A 116 -19.48 29.85 -20.51
N TYR A 117 -18.55 29.23 -19.77
CA TYR A 117 -17.49 28.40 -20.33
C TYR A 117 -18.06 27.21 -21.15
N ASN A 118 -19.02 26.49 -20.57
CA ASN A 118 -19.67 25.37 -21.25
C ASN A 118 -20.48 25.80 -22.48
N GLN A 119 -21.11 26.98 -22.45
CA GLN A 119 -21.85 27.52 -23.60
C GLN A 119 -20.91 27.88 -24.76
N ASP A 120 -19.73 28.44 -24.48
CA ASP A 120 -18.71 28.74 -25.50
C ASP A 120 -18.20 27.45 -26.17
N ALA A 121 -17.89 26.42 -25.38
CA ALA A 121 -17.48 25.11 -25.90
C ALA A 121 -18.58 24.43 -26.73
N GLN A 122 -19.85 24.54 -26.30
CA GLN A 122 -20.99 24.05 -27.06
C GLN A 122 -21.10 24.76 -28.41
N TYR A 123 -20.99 26.08 -28.44
CA TYR A 123 -21.05 26.85 -29.68
C TYR A 123 -19.88 26.53 -30.62
N LYS A 124 -18.65 26.57 -30.11
CA LYS A 124 -17.43 26.42 -30.93
C LYS A 124 -17.20 25.00 -31.45
N TYR A 125 -17.42 23.98 -30.62
CA TYR A 125 -17.00 22.61 -30.95
C TYR A 125 -18.16 21.68 -31.24
N VAL A 126 -19.20 21.69 -30.40
CA VAL A 126 -20.37 20.81 -30.60
C VAL A 126 -21.25 21.30 -31.74
N GLY A 127 -21.58 22.60 -31.77
CA GLY A 127 -22.38 23.22 -32.83
C GLY A 127 -21.72 23.05 -34.20
N THR A 128 -20.43 23.40 -34.31
CA THR A 128 -19.68 23.22 -35.56
C THR A 128 -19.64 21.76 -36.02
N PHE A 129 -19.55 20.79 -35.11
CA PHE A 129 -19.61 19.37 -35.47
C PHE A 129 -20.98 18.95 -36.00
N ILE A 130 -22.06 19.37 -35.35
CA ILE A 130 -23.44 19.02 -35.74
C ILE A 130 -23.83 19.71 -37.05
N GLU A 131 -23.52 21.00 -37.19
CA GLU A 131 -23.99 21.85 -38.30
C GLU A 131 -23.11 21.73 -39.54
N ASN A 132 -21.78 21.63 -39.35
CA ASN A 132 -20.81 21.70 -40.45
C ASN A 132 -19.98 20.41 -40.63
N LEU A 133 -20.21 19.37 -39.82
CA LEU A 133 -19.46 18.11 -39.82
C LEU A 133 -17.93 18.27 -39.62
N ALA A 134 -17.48 19.43 -39.13
CA ALA A 134 -16.07 19.65 -38.81
C ALA A 134 -15.77 19.08 -37.42
N ASN A 135 -14.94 18.03 -37.36
CA ASN A 135 -14.64 17.33 -36.12
C ASN A 135 -13.53 18.00 -35.32
N ASN A 136 -13.93 18.95 -34.46
CA ASN A 136 -13.06 19.59 -33.47
C ASN A 136 -13.39 19.16 -32.03
N LEU A 137 -14.04 18.00 -31.86
CA LEU A 137 -14.51 17.55 -30.53
C LEU A 137 -13.36 17.22 -29.57
N PHE A 138 -12.15 16.97 -30.07
CA PHE A 138 -10.95 16.76 -29.25
C PHE A 138 -10.57 17.99 -28.41
N MET A 139 -11.09 19.18 -28.73
CA MET A 139 -10.96 20.38 -27.91
C MET A 139 -11.81 20.33 -26.62
N LEU A 140 -12.76 19.40 -26.52
CA LEU A 140 -13.55 19.16 -25.31
C LEU A 140 -12.77 18.27 -24.34
N GLN A 141 -11.87 18.87 -23.59
CA GLN A 141 -10.85 18.19 -22.78
C GLN A 141 -11.33 17.71 -21.38
N GLY A 142 -12.65 17.71 -21.14
CA GLY A 142 -13.23 17.26 -19.87
C GLY A 142 -12.85 18.11 -18.64
N LYS A 143 -12.70 17.47 -17.48
CA LYS A 143 -12.35 18.13 -16.20
C LYS A 143 -10.89 18.56 -16.17
N ARG A 144 -10.65 19.80 -16.61
CA ARG A 144 -9.30 20.35 -16.74
C ARG A 144 -8.54 20.54 -15.43
N ASP A 145 -9.25 20.75 -14.34
CA ASP A 145 -8.70 20.92 -13.00
C ASP A 145 -7.95 19.67 -12.52
N LEU A 146 -8.55 18.49 -12.65
CA LEU A 146 -7.93 17.22 -12.26
C LEU A 146 -6.67 16.93 -13.09
N HIS A 147 -6.76 17.10 -14.41
CA HIS A 147 -5.60 16.94 -15.28
C HIS A 147 -4.48 17.90 -14.92
N ARG A 148 -4.78 19.20 -14.76
CA ARG A 148 -3.77 20.21 -14.39
C ARG A 148 -3.07 19.83 -13.09
N LYS A 149 -3.82 19.42 -12.07
CA LYS A 149 -3.26 18.99 -10.78
C LYS A 149 -2.31 17.80 -10.93
N TRP A 150 -2.72 16.77 -11.66
CA TRP A 150 -1.89 15.60 -11.93
C TRP A 150 -0.65 15.94 -12.76
N TRP A 151 -0.83 16.62 -13.89
CA TRP A 151 0.23 16.95 -14.85
C TRP A 151 1.29 17.84 -14.21
N LEU A 152 0.87 18.90 -13.49
CA LEU A 152 1.80 19.78 -12.79
C LEU A 152 2.50 19.07 -11.65
N ALA A 153 1.82 18.22 -10.88
CA ALA A 153 2.48 17.50 -9.79
C ALA A 153 3.62 16.61 -10.32
N LYS A 154 3.35 15.87 -11.40
CA LYS A 154 4.39 15.07 -12.09
C LYS A 154 5.52 15.94 -12.65
N ARG A 155 5.17 17.04 -13.34
CA ARG A 155 6.15 17.95 -13.95
C ARG A 155 7.06 18.60 -12.90
N PHE A 156 6.49 19.00 -11.76
CA PHE A 156 7.25 19.55 -10.64
C PHE A 156 8.19 18.50 -10.05
N SER A 157 7.72 17.27 -9.82
CA SER A 157 8.60 16.18 -9.35
C SER A 157 9.79 15.94 -10.27
N ILE A 158 9.57 15.87 -11.59
CA ILE A 158 10.65 15.65 -12.57
C ILE A 158 11.74 16.73 -12.47
N TYR A 159 11.33 17.99 -12.44
CA TYR A 159 12.27 19.10 -12.42
C TYR A 159 12.92 19.32 -11.05
N ASP A 160 12.16 19.17 -9.97
CA ASP A 160 12.68 19.21 -8.61
C ASP A 160 13.73 18.09 -8.40
N ALA A 161 13.51 16.91 -8.98
CA ALA A 161 14.48 15.81 -8.95
C ALA A 161 15.72 16.12 -9.80
N LYS A 162 15.53 16.52 -11.06
CA LYS A 162 16.60 16.86 -12.01
C LYS A 162 17.56 17.91 -11.47
N TRP A 163 17.04 18.91 -10.77
CA TRP A 163 17.82 20.04 -10.25
C TRP A 163 18.06 19.98 -8.74
N VAL A 164 17.58 18.91 -8.08
CA VAL A 164 17.70 18.68 -6.64
C VAL A 164 17.21 19.90 -5.83
N SER A 165 16.06 20.43 -6.23
CA SER A 165 15.43 21.66 -5.72
C SER A 165 14.02 21.39 -5.19
N GLY A 166 13.33 22.43 -4.73
CA GLY A 166 11.91 22.37 -4.39
C GLY A 166 11.53 21.25 -3.40
N SER A 167 10.46 20.52 -3.74
CA SER A 167 9.86 19.52 -2.87
C SER A 167 10.59 18.19 -2.87
N TYR A 168 11.54 17.99 -3.80
CA TYR A 168 12.32 16.74 -3.92
C TYR A 168 13.06 16.38 -2.64
N ARG A 169 13.59 17.38 -1.93
CA ARG A 169 14.27 17.17 -0.63
C ARG A 169 13.30 17.13 0.57
N ALA A 170 12.09 17.67 0.41
CA ALA A 170 11.10 17.74 1.48
C ALA A 170 10.35 16.41 1.65
N PHE A 171 10.16 15.67 0.56
CA PHE A 171 9.54 14.35 0.54
C PHE A 171 10.61 13.26 0.52
N SER A 172 11.29 13.07 1.66
CA SER A 172 12.28 12.02 1.86
C SER A 172 11.84 10.92 2.82
N ILE A 173 12.31 9.69 2.58
CA ILE A 173 12.33 8.65 3.61
C ILE A 173 13.59 8.85 4.43
N ASP A 174 13.42 8.99 5.73
CA ASP A 174 14.52 9.24 6.66
C ASP A 174 14.85 7.96 7.43
N LEU A 175 16.12 7.56 7.43
CA LEU A 175 16.63 6.38 8.12
C LEU A 175 17.68 6.81 9.15
N LYS A 176 17.63 6.23 10.35
CA LYS A 176 18.70 6.36 11.35
C LYS A 176 19.31 5.00 11.64
N LEU A 177 20.63 4.98 11.78
CA LEU A 177 21.42 3.79 12.03
C LEU A 177 22.23 3.92 13.32
N LEU A 178 22.73 2.80 13.84
CA LEU A 178 23.56 2.74 15.04
C LEU A 178 24.84 3.59 14.93
N ASN A 179 25.39 3.95 16.09
CA ASN A 179 26.71 4.57 16.18
C ASN A 179 27.79 3.69 15.55
N ASP A 180 28.79 4.34 14.95
CA ASP A 180 29.93 3.68 14.34
C ASP A 180 29.56 2.68 13.22
N THR A 181 28.38 2.84 12.59
CA THR A 181 27.99 2.01 11.45
C THR A 181 28.92 2.34 10.28
N PRO A 182 29.68 1.37 9.74
CA PRO A 182 30.71 1.66 8.75
C PRO A 182 30.10 2.09 7.40
N PRO A 183 30.88 2.75 6.53
CA PRO A 183 30.49 2.99 5.13
C PRO A 183 30.13 1.70 4.39
N ASN A 184 29.57 1.86 3.19
CA ASN A 184 29.11 0.83 2.26
C ASN A 184 27.88 0.06 2.77
N GLN A 185 27.03 0.70 3.57
CA GLN A 185 25.70 0.17 3.87
C GLN A 185 24.85 0.21 2.60
N LYS A 186 24.14 -0.88 2.33
CA LYS A 186 23.37 -1.08 1.10
C LYS A 186 21.91 -0.73 1.32
N ILE A 187 21.40 0.21 0.54
CA ILE A 187 19.98 0.56 0.53
C ILE A 187 19.48 0.33 -0.89
N ARG A 188 18.64 -0.68 -1.08
CA ARG A 188 18.12 -1.02 -2.40
C ARG A 188 16.74 -0.41 -2.61
N ILE A 189 16.52 0.11 -3.81
CA ILE A 189 15.28 0.74 -4.25
C ILE A 189 14.81 0.13 -5.56
N VAL A 190 13.51 0.20 -5.82
CA VAL A 190 12.92 0.02 -7.16
C VAL A 190 12.08 1.24 -7.48
N ALA A 191 12.32 1.82 -8.65
CA ALA A 191 11.60 3.00 -9.13
C ALA A 191 10.13 2.67 -9.45
N GLY A 192 9.21 3.54 -9.03
CA GLY A 192 7.78 3.43 -9.33
C GLY A 192 7.26 4.43 -10.36
N ASP A 193 8.13 5.36 -10.79
CA ASP A 193 7.96 6.23 -11.94
C ASP A 193 9.35 6.55 -12.52
N ASP A 194 9.39 6.94 -13.80
CA ASP A 194 10.57 7.48 -14.46
C ASP A 194 11.01 8.78 -13.77
N LEU A 195 12.12 8.72 -13.03
CA LEU A 195 12.58 9.85 -12.20
C LEU A 195 14.07 9.70 -11.83
N SER A 196 14.71 10.82 -11.49
CA SER A 196 15.98 10.81 -10.78
C SER A 196 15.78 10.55 -9.29
N TYR A 197 16.49 9.57 -8.75
CA TYR A 197 16.55 9.27 -7.32
C TYR A 197 17.91 9.67 -6.75
N GLY A 198 18.02 9.66 -5.43
CA GLY A 198 19.28 9.95 -4.76
C GLY A 198 19.18 9.83 -3.25
N TYR A 199 20.32 9.99 -2.59
CA TYR A 199 20.38 10.06 -1.14
C TYR A 199 21.33 11.14 -0.63
N GLY A 200 21.11 11.52 0.61
CA GLY A 200 21.96 12.45 1.34
C GLY A 200 22.07 12.10 2.82
N LEU A 201 22.97 12.81 3.49
CA LEU A 201 23.19 12.74 4.92
C LEU A 201 22.83 14.09 5.55
N ASN A 202 21.80 14.10 6.39
CA ASN A 202 21.24 15.32 6.97
C ASN A 202 20.82 16.32 5.87
N SER A 203 21.60 17.38 5.65
CA SER A 203 21.38 18.36 4.56
C SER A 203 22.36 18.21 3.39
N ALA A 204 23.39 17.38 3.54
CA ALA A 204 24.45 17.23 2.56
C ALA A 204 24.11 16.10 1.58
N LEU A 205 24.18 16.40 0.28
CA LEU A 205 23.96 15.41 -0.77
C LEU A 205 25.15 14.44 -0.83
N ARG A 206 24.90 13.19 -1.27
CA ARG A 206 25.95 12.19 -1.48
C ARG A 206 25.91 11.64 -2.89
N GLU A 207 24.76 11.14 -3.30
CA GLU A 207 24.55 10.61 -4.64
C GLU A 207 23.20 11.11 -5.15
N ILE A 208 23.22 11.78 -6.30
CA ILE A 208 22.07 12.43 -6.93
C ILE A 208 22.12 12.19 -8.44
N GLY A 209 20.97 12.35 -9.11
CA GLY A 209 20.90 12.17 -10.56
C GLY A 209 20.95 10.70 -10.97
N VAL A 210 20.50 9.78 -10.12
CA VAL A 210 20.33 8.37 -10.50
C VAL A 210 19.02 8.25 -11.24
N ASP A 211 19.07 8.41 -12.56
CA ASP A 211 17.91 8.30 -13.45
C ASP A 211 17.51 6.83 -13.61
N LEU A 212 16.28 6.51 -13.21
CA LEU A 212 15.72 5.16 -13.30
C LEU A 212 14.39 5.21 -14.06
N LEU A 213 14.18 4.24 -14.94
CA LEU A 213 12.87 3.96 -15.53
C LEU A 213 11.99 3.19 -14.53
N GLU A 214 10.68 3.23 -14.73
CA GLU A 214 9.74 2.46 -13.90
C GLU A 214 10.14 0.98 -13.83
N ASN A 215 10.21 0.44 -12.60
CA ASN A 215 10.65 -0.92 -12.26
C ASN A 215 12.15 -1.20 -12.36
N GLU A 216 13.00 -0.23 -12.71
CA GLU A 216 14.44 -0.39 -12.56
C GLU A 216 14.86 -0.38 -11.09
N GLU A 217 15.84 -1.22 -10.77
CA GLU A 217 16.40 -1.33 -9.43
C GLU A 217 17.74 -0.61 -9.31
N TYR A 218 18.01 -0.09 -8.12
CA TYR A 218 19.29 0.53 -7.81
C TYR A 218 19.66 0.29 -6.35
N THR A 219 20.96 0.19 -6.06
CA THR A 219 21.46 0.06 -4.68
C THR A 219 22.41 1.19 -4.36
N PHE A 220 21.99 2.06 -3.44
CA PHE A 220 22.86 3.09 -2.87
C PHE A 220 23.85 2.47 -1.89
N LEU A 221 25.07 3.00 -1.91
CA LEU A 221 26.12 2.67 -0.94
C LEU A 221 26.42 3.91 -0.10
N THR A 222 26.23 3.81 1.22
CA THR A 222 26.58 4.92 2.11
C THR A 222 28.08 5.19 2.06
N THR A 223 28.48 6.45 1.96
CA THR A 223 29.90 6.82 1.82
C THR A 223 30.60 7.07 3.14
N ASP A 224 29.83 7.32 4.20
CA ASP A 224 30.34 7.80 5.50
C ASP A 224 30.11 6.75 6.59
N THR A 225 30.91 6.84 7.66
CA THR A 225 30.57 6.19 8.93
C THR A 225 29.38 6.93 9.53
N LEU A 226 28.30 6.21 9.83
CA LEU A 226 27.04 6.78 10.28
C LEU A 226 26.91 6.66 11.80
N ASN A 227 26.33 7.68 12.41
CA ASN A 227 26.00 7.70 13.83
C ASN A 227 24.53 7.95 14.07
N ARG A 228 24.06 7.77 15.31
CA ARG A 228 22.65 7.94 15.70
C ARG A 228 22.07 9.31 15.36
N GLY A 229 22.91 10.35 15.36
CA GLY A 229 22.51 11.71 15.00
C GLY A 229 22.42 11.95 13.48
N ASP A 230 22.97 11.05 12.68
CA ASP A 230 23.01 11.17 11.23
C ASP A 230 21.76 10.56 10.61
N VAL A 231 21.04 11.39 9.84
CA VAL A 231 19.84 10.98 9.13
C VAL A 231 20.19 10.72 7.67
N VAL A 232 20.07 9.47 7.23
CA VAL A 232 20.14 9.11 5.82
C VAL A 232 18.80 9.45 5.18
N LYS A 233 18.79 10.33 4.19
CA LYS A 233 17.59 10.78 3.49
C LYS A 233 17.56 10.21 2.09
N LEU A 234 16.52 9.46 1.75
CA LEU A 234 16.24 8.99 0.40
C LEU A 234 15.29 9.96 -0.30
N PHE A 235 15.72 10.54 -1.41
CA PHE A 235 14.96 11.52 -2.17
C PHE A 235 14.13 10.85 -3.29
N GLY A 236 13.08 11.54 -3.76
CA GLY A 236 12.12 10.97 -4.72
C GLY A 236 11.17 9.96 -4.08
N ALA A 237 11.04 9.95 -2.75
CA ALA A 237 10.35 8.91 -2.00
C ALA A 237 8.87 8.67 -2.39
N PRO A 238 8.04 9.67 -2.75
CA PRO A 238 6.66 9.42 -3.19
C PRO A 238 6.54 8.55 -4.45
N HIS A 239 7.61 8.52 -5.25
CA HIS A 239 7.70 7.80 -6.52
C HIS A 239 8.36 6.44 -6.37
N LEU A 240 8.79 6.07 -5.17
CA LEU A 240 9.45 4.80 -4.89
C LEU A 240 8.43 3.65 -4.87
N LYS A 241 8.71 2.55 -5.57
CA LYS A 241 7.87 1.35 -5.59
C LYS A 241 8.26 0.34 -4.53
N GLU A 242 9.55 0.16 -4.30
CA GLU A 242 10.09 -0.77 -3.30
C GLU A 242 11.24 -0.15 -2.55
N LEU A 243 11.24 -0.34 -1.23
CA LEU A 243 12.38 -0.06 -0.37
C LEU A 243 12.85 -1.34 0.31
N ASP A 244 14.12 -1.68 0.13
CA ASP A 244 14.75 -2.84 0.76
C ASP A 244 15.96 -2.43 1.60
N LEU A 245 15.79 -2.62 2.91
CA LEU A 245 16.73 -2.33 3.99
C LEU A 245 17.28 -3.60 4.63
N SER A 246 16.99 -4.78 4.08
CA SER A 246 17.35 -6.08 4.68
C SER A 246 18.86 -6.22 4.95
N GLU A 247 19.70 -5.62 4.11
CA GLU A 247 21.16 -5.62 4.26
C GLU A 247 21.66 -4.76 5.44
N ILE A 248 20.87 -3.76 5.85
CA ILE A 248 21.18 -2.86 6.97
C ILE A 248 20.30 -3.14 8.19
N ALA A 249 19.45 -4.17 8.11
CA ALA A 249 18.44 -4.47 9.11
C ALA A 249 18.99 -4.56 10.52
N SER A 250 20.17 -5.14 10.73
CA SER A 250 20.80 -5.32 12.04
C SER A 250 21.23 -4.02 12.74
N VAL A 251 21.38 -2.92 11.99
CA VAL A 251 21.86 -1.62 12.49
C VAL A 251 20.82 -0.50 12.42
N LEU A 252 19.59 -0.80 11.98
CA LEU A 252 18.49 0.16 11.94
C LEU A 252 18.06 0.61 13.35
N LEU A 253 17.83 1.92 13.49
CA LEU A 253 17.32 2.55 14.70
C LEU A 253 15.93 3.15 14.51
N ASP A 254 15.68 3.82 13.39
CA ASP A 254 14.42 4.49 13.13
C ASP A 254 14.17 4.61 11.63
N ILE A 255 12.90 4.50 11.23
CA ILE A 255 12.45 4.67 9.85
C ILE A 255 11.29 5.65 9.85
N GLN A 256 11.37 6.71 9.05
CA GLN A 256 10.28 7.66 8.84
C GLN A 256 9.86 7.66 7.37
N LEU A 257 8.68 7.09 7.10
CA LEU A 257 8.08 6.94 5.77
C LEU A 257 7.17 8.10 5.37
N LYS A 258 7.00 9.12 6.22
CA LYS A 258 6.07 10.24 5.95
C LYS A 258 6.36 10.93 4.60
N GLY A 259 7.63 11.06 4.22
CA GLY A 259 8.00 11.63 2.93
C GLY A 259 7.75 10.71 1.72
N ALA A 260 7.41 9.43 1.93
CA ALA A 260 7.00 8.51 0.87
C ALA A 260 5.56 8.75 0.37
N VAL A 261 4.86 9.74 0.92
CA VAL A 261 3.46 10.03 0.61
C VAL A 261 3.32 11.51 0.23
N SER A 262 3.01 11.75 -1.04
CA SER A 262 2.60 13.07 -1.54
C SER A 262 1.12 13.31 -1.25
N PRO A 263 0.71 14.49 -0.76
CA PRO A 263 -0.71 14.84 -0.61
C PRO A 263 -1.50 14.82 -1.92
N VAL A 264 -0.80 14.92 -3.07
CA VAL A 264 -1.42 15.04 -4.39
C VAL A 264 -1.27 13.76 -5.19
N LEU A 265 -0.06 13.21 -5.24
CA LEU A 265 0.25 12.01 -6.03
C LEU A 265 0.05 10.72 -5.24
N GLY A 266 -0.19 10.81 -3.93
CA GLY A 266 -0.21 9.65 -3.05
C GLY A 266 1.18 9.05 -2.89
N THR A 267 1.23 7.73 -2.77
CA THR A 267 2.47 6.95 -2.65
C THR A 267 2.52 5.90 -3.74
N LYS A 268 3.72 5.57 -4.23
CA LYS A 268 3.95 4.43 -5.11
C LYS A 268 4.47 3.19 -4.37
N LEU A 269 4.70 3.28 -3.06
CA LEU A 269 5.35 2.23 -2.29
C LEU A 269 4.44 1.00 -2.17
N GLU A 270 4.81 -0.08 -2.85
CA GLU A 270 4.12 -1.37 -2.85
C GLU A 270 4.82 -2.41 -1.98
N ARG A 271 6.15 -2.33 -1.84
CA ARG A 271 6.94 -3.33 -1.11
C ARG A 271 7.92 -2.66 -0.13
N LEU A 272 7.88 -3.06 1.13
CA LEU A 272 8.77 -2.57 2.17
C LEU A 272 9.45 -3.75 2.87
N ILE A 273 10.74 -3.92 2.62
CA ILE A 273 11.56 -4.94 3.25
C ILE A 273 12.45 -4.25 4.28
N ILE A 274 12.13 -4.42 5.55
CA ILE A 274 12.87 -3.85 6.69
C ILE A 274 13.89 -4.85 7.20
N GLY A 275 13.51 -6.13 7.20
CA GLY A 275 14.26 -7.20 7.85
C GLY A 275 14.49 -8.41 6.96
N LYS A 276 15.16 -9.38 7.54
CA LYS A 276 15.38 -10.73 7.00
C LYS A 276 15.67 -11.68 8.15
N ILE A 277 15.42 -12.97 7.95
CA ILE A 277 15.78 -14.01 8.92
C ILE A 277 17.26 -13.87 9.32
N GLY A 278 17.54 -13.91 10.62
CA GLY A 278 18.89 -13.79 11.17
C GLY A 278 19.40 -12.36 11.32
N ALA A 279 18.64 -11.32 10.93
CA ALA A 279 19.04 -9.93 11.13
C ALA A 279 19.25 -9.56 12.60
N ASN A 280 18.48 -10.18 13.52
CA ASN A 280 18.58 -10.02 14.97
C ASN A 280 18.63 -8.56 15.45
N ASN A 281 17.84 -7.68 14.83
CA ASN A 281 17.80 -6.26 15.21
C ASN A 281 17.15 -6.12 16.60
N ILE A 282 17.88 -5.57 17.57
CA ILE A 282 17.39 -5.29 18.93
C ILE A 282 17.29 -3.78 19.22
N THR A 283 17.32 -2.94 18.17
CA THR A 283 17.52 -1.49 18.31
C THR A 283 16.53 -0.61 17.54
N LEU A 284 15.72 -1.15 16.62
CA LEU A 284 14.72 -0.40 15.87
C LEU A 284 13.61 0.08 16.82
N GLU A 285 13.48 1.39 16.97
CA GLU A 285 12.56 2.03 17.90
C GLU A 285 11.17 2.23 17.30
N SER A 286 11.09 2.64 16.02
CA SER A 286 9.82 2.95 15.38
C SER A 286 9.86 2.84 13.86
N ILE A 287 8.66 2.67 13.27
CA ILE A 287 8.40 2.79 11.83
C ILE A 287 7.31 3.86 11.67
N GLY A 288 7.72 5.11 11.61
CA GLY A 288 6.81 6.24 11.46
C GLY A 288 6.26 6.35 10.03
N GLY A 289 4.99 6.72 9.89
CA GLY A 289 4.38 6.97 8.58
C GLY A 289 3.85 5.73 7.84
N LEU A 290 3.90 4.55 8.46
CA LEU A 290 3.53 3.28 7.81
C LEU A 290 2.06 3.24 7.36
N ALA A 291 1.12 3.68 8.21
CA ALA A 291 -0.31 3.64 7.90
C ALA A 291 -0.72 4.52 6.71
N GLN A 292 0.10 5.51 6.33
CA GLN A 292 -0.13 6.36 5.17
C GLN A 292 0.34 5.72 3.86
N CYS A 293 1.10 4.63 3.91
CA CYS A 293 1.58 3.89 2.74
C CYS A 293 0.45 3.00 2.16
N VAL A 294 -0.69 3.60 1.78
CA VAL A 294 -1.93 2.88 1.44
C VAL A 294 -1.83 1.94 0.22
N ASN A 295 -0.79 2.07 -0.60
CA ASN A 295 -0.53 1.17 -1.73
C ASN A 295 0.39 -0.01 -1.37
N LEU A 296 0.79 -0.14 -0.09
CA LEU A 296 1.66 -1.22 0.36
C LEU A 296 0.95 -2.58 0.24
N LYS A 297 1.59 -3.49 -0.49
CA LYS A 297 1.16 -4.87 -0.75
C LYS A 297 1.98 -5.89 0.03
N GLU A 298 3.26 -5.61 0.26
CA GLU A 298 4.15 -6.49 1.05
C GLU A 298 4.90 -5.70 2.13
N ILE A 299 4.90 -6.25 3.35
CA ILE A 299 5.84 -5.86 4.40
C ILE A 299 6.63 -7.08 4.88
N ASN A 300 7.95 -6.95 4.90
CA ASN A 300 8.86 -7.91 5.52
C ASN A 300 9.59 -7.26 6.70
N ILE A 301 9.33 -7.79 7.89
CA ILE A 301 9.92 -7.36 9.16
C ILE A 301 10.60 -8.52 9.90
N GLU A 302 11.00 -9.55 9.16
CA GLU A 302 11.69 -10.72 9.70
C GLU A 302 12.98 -10.34 10.43
N GLY A 303 13.33 -11.06 11.49
CA GLY A 303 14.57 -10.80 12.23
C GLY A 303 14.57 -9.53 13.09
N ILE A 304 13.47 -8.75 13.13
CA ILE A 304 13.34 -7.57 13.99
C ILE A 304 12.85 -7.98 15.38
N LYS A 305 13.74 -7.92 16.37
CA LYS A 305 13.53 -8.36 17.76
C LYS A 305 13.19 -7.23 18.73
N SER A 306 13.34 -5.97 18.33
CA SER A 306 13.09 -4.79 19.16
C SER A 306 11.61 -4.42 19.29
N LEU A 307 10.79 -4.77 18.30
CA LEU A 307 9.36 -4.47 18.27
C LEU A 307 8.53 -5.64 18.78
N SER A 308 7.54 -5.34 19.62
CA SER A 308 6.63 -6.33 20.22
C SER A 308 5.26 -6.40 19.54
N SER A 309 4.90 -5.40 18.74
CA SER A 309 3.63 -5.33 18.02
C SER A 309 3.78 -4.56 16.72
N LEU A 310 2.91 -4.83 15.76
CA LEU A 310 2.86 -4.11 14.49
C LEU A 310 1.41 -3.74 14.14
N ASP A 311 1.16 -2.46 13.91
CA ASP A 311 -0.14 -1.95 13.50
C ASP A 311 -0.15 -1.68 12.00
N LEU A 312 -0.94 -2.47 11.26
CA LEU A 312 -1.08 -2.43 9.81
C LEU A 312 -2.50 -2.04 9.38
N ARG A 313 -3.29 -1.50 10.31
CA ARG A 313 -4.62 -0.94 9.98
C ARG A 313 -4.48 0.24 9.02
N GLY A 314 -5.47 0.40 8.15
CA GLY A 314 -5.47 1.37 7.05
C GLY A 314 -4.77 0.88 5.77
N LEU A 315 -4.02 -0.23 5.82
CA LEU A 315 -3.35 -0.81 4.65
C LEU A 315 -4.29 -1.75 3.88
N LEU A 316 -5.25 -1.15 3.17
CA LEU A 316 -6.32 -1.86 2.46
C LEU A 316 -5.84 -2.72 1.28
N ASN A 317 -4.63 -2.50 0.78
CA ASN A 317 -4.05 -3.26 -0.34
C ASN A 317 -3.02 -4.30 0.12
N LEU A 318 -2.88 -4.54 1.43
CA LEU A 318 -1.85 -5.42 1.96
C LEU A 318 -2.17 -6.89 1.66
N GLU A 319 -1.23 -7.57 1.03
CA GLU A 319 -1.35 -8.97 0.57
C GLU A 319 -0.43 -9.91 1.36
N VAL A 320 0.78 -9.45 1.69
CA VAL A 320 1.83 -10.27 2.29
C VAL A 320 2.43 -9.60 3.53
N VAL A 321 2.46 -10.33 4.64
CA VAL A 321 3.12 -9.93 5.88
C VAL A 321 4.09 -11.02 6.30
N LYS A 322 5.37 -10.68 6.46
CA LYS A 322 6.41 -11.60 6.94
C LYS A 322 7.01 -11.09 8.24
N ALA A 323 6.72 -11.76 9.34
CA ALA A 323 7.22 -11.44 10.68
C ALA A 323 7.90 -12.64 11.36
N SER A 324 8.25 -13.68 10.61
CA SER A 324 9.05 -14.82 11.06
C SER A 324 10.36 -14.35 11.70
N ASP A 325 10.89 -15.08 12.69
CA ASP A 325 12.11 -14.70 13.41
C ASP A 325 12.08 -13.26 14.00
N SER A 326 10.92 -12.66 14.26
CA SER A 326 10.79 -11.38 14.98
C SER A 326 10.44 -11.61 16.46
N ASN A 327 10.28 -10.55 17.27
CA ASN A 327 9.65 -10.62 18.60
C ASN A 327 8.23 -10.03 18.61
N ILE A 328 7.61 -9.91 17.42
CA ILE A 328 6.27 -9.34 17.28
C ILE A 328 5.25 -10.35 17.81
N ALA A 329 4.64 -10.03 18.94
CA ALA A 329 3.66 -10.88 19.61
C ALA A 329 2.22 -10.66 19.10
N SER A 330 1.97 -9.56 18.38
CA SER A 330 0.66 -9.21 17.83
C SER A 330 0.78 -8.36 16.57
N ILE A 331 -0.08 -8.62 15.59
CA ILE A 331 -0.21 -7.86 14.35
C ILE A 331 -1.67 -7.46 14.19
N ALA A 332 -1.94 -6.15 14.07
CA ALA A 332 -3.28 -5.65 13.78
C ALA A 332 -3.43 -5.44 12.27
N LEU A 333 -4.38 -6.13 11.64
CA LEU A 333 -4.65 -6.07 10.21
C LEU A 333 -5.93 -5.26 9.93
N GLU A 334 -6.01 -4.66 8.75
CA GLU A 334 -7.23 -3.99 8.29
C GLU A 334 -8.27 -5.03 7.86
N LYS A 335 -9.54 -4.80 8.23
CA LYS A 335 -10.64 -5.70 7.84
C LYS A 335 -10.88 -5.59 6.33
N GLY A 336 -11.01 -6.73 5.66
CA GLY A 336 -11.18 -6.77 4.21
C GLY A 336 -9.88 -6.62 3.41
N ALA A 337 -8.72 -6.48 4.06
CA ALA A 337 -7.44 -6.45 3.36
C ALA A 337 -7.21 -7.78 2.60
N PRO A 338 -6.60 -7.73 1.40
CA PRO A 338 -6.46 -8.90 0.54
C PRO A 338 -5.30 -9.83 0.96
N ILE A 339 -5.11 -10.03 2.26
CA ILE A 339 -4.02 -10.84 2.82
C ILE A 339 -4.11 -12.27 2.28
N ASN A 340 -3.09 -12.67 1.53
CA ASN A 340 -2.96 -14.00 0.95
C ASN A 340 -1.77 -14.79 1.52
N ARG A 341 -0.89 -14.14 2.31
CA ARG A 341 0.20 -14.77 3.06
C ARG A 341 0.49 -14.01 4.35
N LEU A 342 0.48 -14.72 5.48
CA LEU A 342 0.74 -14.17 6.80
C LEU A 342 1.73 -15.06 7.54
N GLU A 343 2.94 -14.56 7.78
CA GLU A 343 3.94 -15.24 8.59
C GLU A 343 4.12 -14.52 9.92
N LEU A 344 3.92 -15.26 11.00
CA LEU A 344 3.92 -14.77 12.37
C LEU A 344 5.20 -15.19 13.08
N SER A 345 5.58 -14.43 14.11
CA SER A 345 6.66 -14.87 14.99
C SER A 345 6.23 -16.06 15.85
N ASP A 346 7.20 -16.89 16.25
CA ASP A 346 7.02 -17.94 17.25
C ASP A 346 6.60 -17.42 18.63
N VAL A 347 6.79 -16.12 18.92
CA VAL A 347 6.33 -15.49 20.16
C VAL A 347 4.90 -14.96 20.10
N THR A 348 4.24 -15.06 18.94
CA THR A 348 2.84 -14.64 18.77
C THR A 348 1.95 -15.44 19.70
N ASN A 349 1.21 -14.72 20.57
CA ASN A 349 0.34 -15.35 21.57
C ASN A 349 -1.16 -15.17 21.25
N THR A 350 -1.50 -14.21 20.39
CA THR A 350 -2.87 -13.85 20.06
C THR A 350 -2.99 -13.64 18.56
N LEU A 351 -3.99 -14.29 17.97
CA LEU A 351 -4.30 -14.26 16.56
C LEU A 351 -5.73 -13.71 16.39
N ILE A 352 -5.85 -12.53 15.77
CA ILE A 352 -7.13 -11.91 15.45
C ILE A 352 -7.17 -11.71 13.94
N LEU A 353 -7.99 -12.50 13.25
CA LEU A 353 -8.12 -12.51 11.79
C LEU A 353 -9.57 -12.25 11.42
N GLU A 354 -9.87 -11.01 11.07
CA GLU A 354 -11.22 -10.56 10.77
C GLU A 354 -11.34 -10.14 9.30
N GLN A 355 -12.29 -10.75 8.59
CA GLN A 355 -12.61 -10.45 7.20
C GLN A 355 -11.41 -10.56 6.26
N LEU A 356 -10.66 -11.66 6.34
CA LEU A 356 -9.53 -11.93 5.45
C LEU A 356 -9.93 -12.99 4.41
N PRO A 357 -10.58 -12.60 3.29
CA PRO A 357 -11.22 -13.54 2.37
C PRO A 357 -10.25 -14.40 1.56
N TYR A 358 -8.97 -14.03 1.47
CA TYR A 358 -7.97 -14.74 0.66
C TYR A 358 -6.93 -15.52 1.48
N LEU A 359 -6.89 -15.35 2.80
CA LEU A 359 -5.92 -16.05 3.64
C LEU A 359 -6.34 -17.50 3.82
N THR A 360 -5.46 -18.44 3.49
CA THR A 360 -5.67 -19.89 3.66
C THR A 360 -4.79 -20.42 4.79
N THR A 361 -5.14 -21.58 5.34
CA THR A 361 -4.33 -22.27 6.36
C THR A 361 -2.90 -22.53 5.86
N SER A 362 -2.73 -22.91 4.58
CA SER A 362 -1.41 -23.18 3.99
C SER A 362 -0.51 -21.95 3.92
N ASN A 363 -1.11 -20.75 3.89
CA ASN A 363 -0.39 -19.48 3.77
C ASN A 363 -0.36 -18.70 5.10
N LEU A 364 -0.91 -19.29 6.17
CA LEU A 364 -0.78 -18.82 7.54
C LEU A 364 0.36 -19.60 8.21
N ILE A 365 1.55 -18.99 8.26
CA ILE A 365 2.74 -19.59 8.87
C ILE A 365 2.83 -19.07 10.31
N HIS A 366 2.81 -19.98 11.28
CA HIS A 366 2.85 -19.61 12.69
C HIS A 366 3.54 -20.68 13.55
N GLY A 367 4.02 -20.26 14.73
CA GLY A 367 4.52 -21.17 15.76
C GLY A 367 3.40 -21.76 16.63
N ASN A 368 3.78 -22.63 17.57
CA ASN A 368 2.84 -23.36 18.45
C ASN A 368 2.45 -22.59 19.74
N SER A 369 2.77 -21.29 19.82
CA SER A 369 2.64 -20.47 21.04
C SER A 369 1.32 -19.68 21.14
N ILE A 370 0.44 -19.77 20.13
CA ILE A 370 -0.79 -18.98 20.05
C ILE A 370 -1.82 -19.50 21.07
N ARG A 371 -2.14 -18.69 22.08
CA ARG A 371 -3.13 -19.00 23.14
C ARG A 371 -4.55 -18.62 22.76
N ASN A 372 -4.68 -17.48 22.07
CA ASN A 372 -5.96 -16.86 21.77
C ASN A 372 -6.13 -16.78 20.27
N VAL A 373 -7.21 -17.34 19.75
CA VAL A 373 -7.55 -17.33 18.33
C VAL A 373 -8.95 -16.75 18.16
N THR A 374 -9.07 -15.73 17.32
CA THR A 374 -10.34 -15.17 16.87
C THR A 374 -10.31 -15.09 15.34
N ILE A 375 -11.16 -15.87 14.69
CA ILE A 375 -11.29 -15.92 13.23
C ILE A 375 -12.75 -15.60 12.86
N ILE A 376 -12.97 -14.43 12.27
CA ILE A 376 -14.31 -13.94 11.94
C ILE A 376 -14.34 -13.54 10.46
N GLY A 377 -15.34 -13.99 9.71
CA GLY A 377 -15.54 -13.62 8.30
C GLY A 377 -14.38 -14.01 7.38
N SER A 378 -13.60 -15.04 7.73
CA SER A 378 -12.42 -15.48 6.98
C SER A 378 -12.64 -16.91 6.44
N PRO A 379 -13.47 -17.08 5.39
CA PRO A 379 -14.03 -18.38 5.00
C PRO A 379 -12.99 -19.46 4.66
N ASN A 380 -11.85 -19.07 4.10
CA ASN A 380 -10.79 -20.01 3.74
C ASN A 380 -10.03 -20.57 4.97
N LEU A 381 -10.16 -19.91 6.12
CA LEU A 381 -9.69 -20.43 7.41
C LEU A 381 -10.84 -21.13 8.15
N SER A 382 -12.03 -20.51 8.20
CA SER A 382 -13.18 -21.05 8.92
C SER A 382 -13.68 -22.39 8.39
N ASN A 383 -13.45 -22.70 7.12
CA ASN A 383 -13.86 -23.96 6.50
C ASN A 383 -12.83 -25.09 6.66
N ASP A 384 -11.67 -24.82 7.26
CA ASP A 384 -10.61 -25.80 7.43
C ASP A 384 -10.51 -26.26 8.89
N PHE A 385 -11.10 -27.41 9.20
CA PHE A 385 -11.03 -28.00 10.54
C PHE A 385 -9.58 -28.37 10.94
N SER A 386 -8.70 -28.63 9.97
CA SER A 386 -7.32 -29.04 10.29
C SER A 386 -6.58 -27.94 11.05
N PHE A 387 -6.83 -26.67 10.71
CA PHE A 387 -6.29 -25.53 11.45
C PHE A 387 -6.69 -25.56 12.94
N ALA A 388 -8.01 -25.65 13.22
CA ALA A 388 -8.52 -25.64 14.59
C ALA A 388 -8.00 -26.84 15.41
N TYR A 389 -7.97 -28.02 14.78
CA TYR A 389 -7.51 -29.25 15.40
C TYR A 389 -6.00 -29.23 15.68
N ASP A 390 -5.18 -28.83 14.70
CA ASP A 390 -3.73 -28.72 14.88
C ASP A 390 -3.36 -27.63 15.88
N TRP A 391 -4.06 -26.48 15.86
CA TRP A 391 -3.89 -25.46 16.89
C TRP A 391 -4.10 -26.05 18.30
N ASN A 392 -5.17 -26.82 18.52
CA ASN A 392 -5.43 -27.39 19.85
C ASN A 392 -4.38 -28.45 20.25
N ARG A 393 -4.07 -29.36 19.32
CA ARG A 393 -3.19 -30.52 19.55
C ARG A 393 -1.72 -30.15 19.71
N LEU A 394 -1.25 -29.15 18.97
CA LEU A 394 0.16 -28.72 18.99
C LEU A 394 0.43 -27.69 20.09
N ASN A 395 -0.60 -27.07 20.65
CA ASN A 395 -0.46 -26.11 21.72
C ASN A 395 -0.08 -26.81 23.04
N THR A 396 0.92 -26.27 23.71
CA THR A 396 1.51 -26.84 24.94
C THR A 396 0.98 -26.23 26.23
N HIS A 397 0.10 -25.23 26.14
CA HIS A 397 -0.35 -24.45 27.28
C HIS A 397 -1.51 -25.14 28.02
N PRO A 398 -1.84 -24.83 29.28
CA PRO A 398 -3.03 -25.41 29.91
C PRO A 398 -4.32 -25.00 29.18
N SER A 399 -5.23 -25.95 28.92
CA SER A 399 -6.51 -25.71 28.20
C SER A 399 -7.31 -24.53 28.76
N ASN A 400 -7.37 -24.41 30.09
CA ASN A 400 -8.06 -23.33 30.82
C ASN A 400 -7.46 -21.92 30.65
N THR A 401 -6.36 -21.78 29.92
CA THR A 401 -5.72 -20.49 29.61
C THR A 401 -5.81 -20.12 28.13
N ARG A 402 -6.52 -20.92 27.34
CA ARG A 402 -6.64 -20.75 25.89
C ARG A 402 -8.06 -20.27 25.54
N SER A 403 -8.17 -19.53 24.44
CA SER A 403 -9.45 -19.09 23.87
C SER A 403 -9.48 -19.35 22.37
N PHE A 404 -10.62 -19.83 21.89
CA PHE A 404 -10.87 -20.05 20.47
C PHE A 404 -12.26 -19.56 20.08
N GLU A 405 -12.30 -18.57 19.19
CA GLU A 405 -13.51 -18.05 18.59
C GLU A 405 -13.43 -18.18 17.07
N MET A 406 -14.44 -18.78 16.46
CA MET A 406 -14.55 -18.90 15.01
C MET A 406 -16.01 -18.82 14.54
N ASP A 407 -16.26 -17.96 13.55
CA ASP A 407 -17.56 -17.87 12.88
C ASP A 407 -17.53 -18.45 11.46
N ASN A 408 -18.72 -18.59 10.87
CA ASN A 408 -18.93 -19.15 9.53
C ASN A 408 -18.23 -20.50 9.32
N VAL A 409 -18.19 -21.31 10.38
CA VAL A 409 -17.68 -22.67 10.34
C VAL A 409 -18.50 -23.48 9.34
N ASN A 410 -17.83 -24.17 8.42
CA ASN A 410 -18.43 -25.20 7.58
C ASN A 410 -17.47 -26.39 7.46
N TRP A 411 -17.30 -27.11 8.56
CA TRP A 411 -16.37 -28.21 8.63
C TRP A 411 -17.01 -29.49 8.09
N THR A 412 -16.32 -30.17 7.18
CA THR A 412 -16.79 -31.42 6.61
C THR A 412 -15.81 -32.55 6.85
N GLY A 413 -16.30 -33.77 7.02
CA GLY A 413 -15.43 -34.94 7.18
C GLY A 413 -14.80 -35.06 8.57
N VAL A 414 -15.38 -34.39 9.59
CA VAL A 414 -14.86 -34.40 10.96
C VAL A 414 -15.26 -35.70 11.66
N SER A 415 -14.32 -36.40 12.31
CA SER A 415 -14.70 -37.53 13.17
C SER A 415 -15.18 -37.05 14.54
N SER A 416 -16.12 -37.77 15.16
CA SER A 416 -16.58 -37.43 16.52
C SER A 416 -15.43 -37.39 17.52
N ALA A 417 -14.45 -38.31 17.41
CA ALA A 417 -13.28 -38.35 18.27
C ALA A 417 -12.40 -37.09 18.16
N GLN A 418 -12.13 -36.62 16.95
CA GLN A 418 -11.34 -35.39 16.75
C GLN A 418 -12.09 -34.16 17.27
N LEU A 419 -13.41 -34.10 17.03
CA LEU A 419 -14.20 -32.99 17.54
C LEU A 419 -14.20 -32.99 19.07
N LEU A 420 -14.39 -34.15 19.71
CA LEU A 420 -14.35 -34.28 21.17
C LEU A 420 -13.00 -33.85 21.75
N ASP A 421 -11.89 -34.27 21.15
CA ASP A 421 -10.54 -33.86 21.54
C ASP A 421 -10.35 -32.34 21.43
N PHE A 422 -10.85 -31.73 20.35
CA PHE A 422 -10.83 -30.28 20.17
C PHE A 422 -11.65 -29.53 21.22
N ILE A 423 -12.90 -29.93 21.43
CA ILE A 423 -13.82 -29.23 22.35
C ILE A 423 -13.53 -29.52 23.83
N GLN A 424 -12.66 -30.50 24.13
CA GLN A 424 -12.16 -30.74 25.48
C GLN A 424 -11.57 -29.46 26.09
N LEU A 425 -11.06 -28.55 25.25
CA LEU A 425 -10.71 -27.17 25.61
C LEU A 425 -11.77 -26.52 26.52
N LYS A 426 -13.06 -26.60 26.14
CA LYS A 426 -14.17 -25.98 26.87
C LYS A 426 -14.48 -26.72 28.16
N ALA A 427 -14.44 -28.06 28.13
CA ALA A 427 -14.67 -28.89 29.30
C ALA A 427 -13.60 -28.67 30.38
N ASP A 428 -12.36 -28.38 29.97
CA ASP A 428 -11.24 -28.07 30.86
C ASP A 428 -11.27 -26.61 31.38
N GLY A 429 -12.26 -25.81 30.99
CA GLY A 429 -12.44 -24.42 31.44
C GLY A 429 -11.83 -23.34 30.54
N GLY A 430 -11.39 -23.69 29.32
CA GLY A 430 -11.01 -22.73 28.28
C GLY A 430 -12.23 -22.12 27.58
N GLU A 431 -12.02 -21.05 26.82
CA GLU A 431 -13.09 -20.39 26.06
C GLU A 431 -13.19 -20.98 24.66
N LEU A 432 -14.39 -21.42 24.27
CA LEU A 432 -14.68 -21.93 22.93
C LEU A 432 -16.01 -21.37 22.43
N VAL A 433 -15.94 -20.59 21.35
CA VAL A 433 -17.09 -20.01 20.66
C VAL A 433 -17.02 -20.43 19.20
N LEU A 434 -17.99 -21.23 18.76
CA LEU A 434 -18.10 -21.66 17.36
C LEU A 434 -19.47 -21.27 16.83
N LYS A 435 -19.52 -20.74 15.61
CA LYS A 435 -20.77 -20.45 14.90
C LYS A 435 -20.69 -21.01 13.48
N GLY A 436 -21.71 -21.77 13.07
CA GLY A 436 -21.76 -22.41 11.75
C GLY A 436 -22.22 -23.86 11.82
N VAL A 437 -21.71 -24.69 10.90
CA VAL A 437 -22.13 -26.07 10.68
C VAL A 437 -20.93 -27.02 10.71
N ILE A 438 -21.05 -28.15 11.41
CA ILE A 438 -20.05 -29.22 11.46
C ILE A 438 -20.70 -30.53 10.97
N HIS A 439 -20.14 -31.13 9.93
CA HIS A 439 -20.57 -32.42 9.41
C HIS A 439 -19.66 -33.55 9.91
N LEU A 440 -20.24 -34.43 10.73
CA LEU A 440 -19.56 -35.60 11.28
C LEU A 440 -19.58 -36.78 10.31
N THR A 441 -18.50 -37.57 10.30
CA THR A 441 -18.39 -38.81 9.50
C THR A 441 -19.01 -40.02 10.20
N SER A 442 -19.02 -40.02 11.52
CA SER A 442 -19.62 -41.07 12.36
C SER A 442 -20.01 -40.48 13.72
N ILE A 443 -20.93 -41.16 14.40
CA ILE A 443 -21.33 -40.81 15.76
C ILE A 443 -21.81 -42.07 16.51
N ASP A 444 -21.57 -42.11 17.82
CA ASP A 444 -22.08 -43.13 18.74
C ASP A 444 -22.74 -42.48 19.97
N VAL A 445 -23.44 -43.28 20.79
CA VAL A 445 -24.18 -42.80 21.97
C VAL A 445 -23.29 -41.97 22.89
N ALA A 446 -22.07 -42.46 23.16
CA ALA A 446 -21.13 -41.82 24.07
C ALA A 446 -20.70 -40.44 23.54
N SER A 447 -20.44 -40.35 22.23
CA SER A 447 -20.09 -39.11 21.56
C SER A 447 -21.23 -38.10 21.58
N VAL A 448 -22.48 -38.53 21.30
CA VAL A 448 -23.65 -37.63 21.35
C VAL A 448 -23.78 -36.99 22.72
N ASN A 449 -23.77 -37.81 23.78
CA ASN A 449 -23.90 -37.33 25.15
C ASN A 449 -22.77 -36.36 25.53
N ALA A 450 -21.52 -36.68 25.18
CA ALA A 450 -20.38 -35.82 25.45
C ALA A 450 -20.46 -34.47 24.71
N LEU A 451 -20.85 -34.49 23.42
CA LEU A 451 -21.03 -33.26 22.63
C LEU A 451 -22.11 -32.36 23.23
N MET A 452 -23.28 -32.90 23.59
CA MET A 452 -24.37 -32.13 24.19
C MET A 452 -23.99 -31.55 25.55
N ASN A 453 -23.26 -32.32 26.37
CA ASN A 453 -22.80 -31.85 27.68
C ASN A 453 -21.81 -30.68 27.57
N ILE A 454 -20.93 -30.67 26.56
CA ILE A 454 -19.88 -29.65 26.41
C ILE A 454 -20.37 -28.42 25.61
N LEU A 455 -21.08 -28.66 24.50
CA LEU A 455 -21.48 -27.60 23.58
C LEU A 455 -22.92 -27.11 23.78
N GLY A 456 -23.75 -27.88 24.48
CA GLY A 456 -25.15 -27.57 24.78
C GLY A 456 -26.14 -28.51 24.09
N GLU A 457 -27.36 -28.58 24.63
CA GLU A 457 -28.40 -29.53 24.20
C GLU A 457 -28.95 -29.30 22.79
N ASN A 458 -28.86 -28.07 22.29
CA ASN A 458 -29.50 -27.66 21.03
C ASN A 458 -28.60 -27.79 19.80
N ILE A 459 -27.40 -28.36 19.92
CA ILE A 459 -26.41 -28.40 18.82
C ILE A 459 -26.85 -29.24 17.62
N PHE A 460 -27.82 -30.14 17.77
CA PHE A 460 -28.38 -30.91 16.66
C PHE A 460 -29.64 -30.25 16.05
N ASN A 461 -30.15 -29.16 16.65
CA ASN A 461 -31.37 -28.51 16.20
C ASN A 461 -31.12 -27.64 14.96
N VAL A 462 -32.13 -27.58 14.08
CA VAL A 462 -32.12 -26.68 12.93
C VAL A 462 -32.22 -25.23 13.41
N GLY A 463 -31.34 -24.35 12.91
CA GLY A 463 -31.37 -22.91 13.19
C GLY A 463 -30.59 -22.45 14.43
N GLY A 464 -29.85 -23.33 15.11
CA GLY A 464 -28.89 -22.94 16.15
C GLY A 464 -27.69 -22.16 15.58
N GLU A 465 -27.05 -21.33 16.42
CA GLU A 465 -25.81 -20.61 16.03
C GLU A 465 -24.68 -21.58 15.67
N LEU A 466 -24.61 -22.73 16.34
CA LEU A 466 -23.78 -23.88 15.99
C LEU A 466 -24.69 -25.09 15.73
N ARG A 467 -24.56 -25.71 14.56
CA ARG A 467 -25.28 -26.93 14.18
C ARG A 467 -24.30 -28.07 13.87
N ILE A 468 -24.51 -29.22 14.48
CA ILE A 468 -23.83 -30.47 14.14
C ILE A 468 -24.77 -31.32 13.31
N ILE A 469 -24.30 -31.73 12.12
CA ILE A 469 -24.96 -32.68 11.25
C ILE A 469 -24.20 -34.00 11.35
N ALA A 470 -24.86 -35.04 11.84
CA ALA A 470 -24.29 -36.37 11.97
C ALA A 470 -25.08 -37.38 11.11
N PRO A 471 -24.51 -38.56 10.80
CA PRO A 471 -25.26 -39.64 10.20
C PRO A 471 -26.49 -40.01 11.05
N ASP A 472 -27.51 -40.60 10.42
CA ASP A 472 -28.71 -41.05 11.12
C ASP A 472 -28.35 -41.95 12.29
N PHE A 473 -28.89 -41.62 13.46
CA PHE A 473 -28.55 -42.27 14.71
C PHE A 473 -29.77 -42.42 15.61
N ILE A 474 -29.91 -43.59 16.20
CA ILE A 474 -30.91 -43.88 17.23
C ILE A 474 -30.19 -44.54 18.40
N GLY A 475 -30.32 -43.97 19.59
CA GLY A 475 -29.70 -44.47 20.81
C GLY A 475 -30.48 -44.09 22.06
N PHE A 476 -30.05 -44.59 23.22
CA PHE A 476 -30.62 -44.22 24.51
C PHE A 476 -29.60 -43.38 25.28
N ARG A 477 -30.06 -42.31 25.94
CA ARG A 477 -29.21 -41.34 26.65
C ARG A 477 -28.42 -42.00 27.79
N GLU A 478 -29.03 -43.00 28.44
CA GLU A 478 -28.39 -43.86 29.41
C GLU A 478 -28.82 -45.32 29.15
N THR A 479 -27.90 -46.27 29.32
CA THR A 479 -28.24 -47.68 29.50
C THR A 479 -28.17 -47.99 30.98
N PRO A 480 -29.28 -47.83 31.73
CA PRO A 480 -29.29 -48.21 33.14
C PRO A 480 -29.05 -49.73 33.27
N ASP A 481 -28.44 -50.15 34.37
CA ASP A 481 -28.39 -51.56 34.74
C ASP A 481 -29.81 -52.01 35.11
N ILE A 482 -30.52 -52.60 34.16
CA ILE A 482 -31.91 -53.06 34.35
C ILE A 482 -31.87 -54.46 34.98
N LEU A 483 -32.38 -54.60 36.20
CA LEU A 483 -32.58 -55.91 36.83
C LEU A 483 -33.88 -56.55 36.33
N GLU A 484 -33.93 -57.90 36.36
CA GLU A 484 -35.10 -58.65 35.92
C GLU A 484 -36.36 -58.25 36.71
N GLY A 485 -37.35 -57.65 36.03
CA GLY A 485 -38.62 -57.22 36.61
C GLY A 485 -38.76 -55.70 36.84
N GLU A 486 -37.74 -54.89 36.57
CA GLU A 486 -37.81 -53.43 36.69
C GLU A 486 -38.40 -52.75 35.45
N THR A 487 -39.14 -51.67 35.68
CA THR A 487 -39.63 -50.76 34.63
C THR A 487 -38.80 -49.48 34.68
N VAL A 488 -38.22 -49.10 33.56
CA VAL A 488 -37.41 -47.90 33.39
C VAL A 488 -37.96 -47.07 32.23
N GLU A 489 -38.02 -45.75 32.41
CA GLU A 489 -38.19 -44.81 31.30
C GLU A 489 -36.83 -44.59 30.62
N LEU A 490 -36.77 -44.79 29.31
CA LEU A 490 -35.57 -44.57 28.50
C LEU A 490 -35.74 -43.31 27.67
N ASP A 491 -34.80 -42.39 27.82
CA ASP A 491 -34.70 -41.22 26.96
C ASP A 491 -34.10 -41.62 25.61
N LEU A 492 -34.94 -41.67 24.58
CA LEU A 492 -34.53 -41.95 23.21
C LEU A 492 -33.90 -40.70 22.59
N ILE A 493 -32.69 -40.85 22.06
CA ILE A 493 -32.03 -39.87 21.21
C ILE A 493 -32.24 -40.31 19.76
N VAL A 494 -32.82 -39.41 18.96
CA VAL A 494 -32.97 -39.60 17.52
C VAL A 494 -32.32 -38.43 16.81
N ILE A 495 -31.31 -38.72 16.01
CA ILE A 495 -30.70 -37.77 15.07
C ILE A 495 -31.10 -38.23 13.68
N GLN A 496 -31.86 -37.40 12.98
CA GLN A 496 -32.22 -37.61 11.58
C GLN A 496 -31.56 -36.53 10.73
N ASN A 497 -30.83 -36.96 9.72
CA ASN A 497 -30.19 -36.07 8.76
C ASN A 497 -31.25 -35.61 7.75
N THR A 498 -32.00 -34.56 8.09
CA THR A 498 -32.94 -33.86 7.19
C THR A 498 -32.37 -32.57 6.64
#